data_AF-A0A816HVB2-F1
#
_entry.id   AF-A0A816HVB2-F1
#
_cell.length_a   1.000
_cell.length_b   1.000
_cell.length_c   1.000
_cell.angle_alpha   90.00
_cell.angle_beta   90.00
_cell.angle_gamma   90.00
#
_symmetry.space_group_name_H-M   'P 1'
#
loop_
_entity.id
_entity.type
_entity.pdbx_description
1 polymer ?
#
loop_
_entity_poly.entity_id
_entity_poly.type
_entity_poly.pdbx_seq_one_letter_code
_entity_poly.pdbx_strand_id
1 'polypeptide(L)'
;MNITALSFSNENRFRSNTFIQDLADELFVEKWRSYGSYPLFYKVCAPIYCSYTVRKSNYYTYSALKVLGLYGGLTILLRLPVPLVMKIVFVIQNRCKTGEVVPVT
;
A
#
# COMPACT_ATOMS: atom_id res chain seq x y z
N MET A 1 -5.03 41.63 -6.38
CA MET A 1 -3.88 40.93 -5.75
C MET A 1 -2.82 40.79 -6.82
N ASN A 2 -1.66 41.43 -6.66
CA ASN A 2 -0.58 41.38 -7.66
C ASN A 2 0.28 40.14 -7.39
N ILE A 3 0.27 39.16 -8.29
CA ILE A 3 1.03 37.92 -8.12
C ILE A 3 2.34 38.10 -8.86
N THR A 4 3.37 38.55 -8.16
CA THR A 4 4.73 38.54 -8.70
C THR A 4 5.24 37.10 -8.74
N ALA A 5 5.43 36.58 -9.95
CA ALA A 5 6.13 35.32 -10.16
C ALA A 5 7.56 35.44 -9.63
N LEU A 6 8.02 34.43 -8.89
CA LEU A 6 9.42 34.33 -8.47
C LEU A 6 10.29 34.30 -9.73
N SER A 7 11.05 35.37 -9.99
CA SER A 7 12.02 35.41 -11.08
C SER A 7 13.11 34.39 -10.80
N PHE A 8 12.93 33.21 -11.37
CA PHE A 8 13.80 32.06 -11.20
C PHE A 8 15.18 32.41 -11.79
N SER A 9 16.15 32.64 -10.91
CA SER A 9 17.52 32.94 -11.29
C SER A 9 18.09 31.72 -11.99
N ASN A 10 18.75 31.91 -13.14
CA ASN A 10 19.20 30.88 -14.08
C ASN A 10 20.36 29.97 -13.57
N GLU A 11 20.47 29.78 -12.26
CA GLU A 11 21.51 28.99 -11.60
C GLU A 11 20.91 27.70 -11.02
N ASN A 12 20.49 26.81 -11.91
CA ASN A 12 20.07 25.48 -11.51
C ASN A 12 21.31 24.60 -11.43
N ARG A 13 21.52 24.01 -10.25
CA ARG A 13 22.54 22.97 -10.06
C ARG A 13 22.31 21.78 -10.99
N PHE A 14 21.03 21.45 -11.23
CA PHE A 14 20.63 20.37 -12.13
C PHE A 14 20.11 20.93 -13.46
N ARG A 15 20.59 20.35 -14.56
CA ARG A 15 20.07 20.65 -15.90
C ARG A 15 18.89 19.75 -16.20
N SER A 16 17.98 20.17 -17.08
CA SER A 16 16.78 19.40 -17.45
C SER A 16 17.06 18.00 -18.05
N ASN A 17 18.32 17.68 -18.37
CA ASN A 17 18.76 16.40 -18.90
C ASN A 17 19.50 15.52 -17.86
N THR A 18 19.46 15.85 -16.57
CA THR A 18 20.03 14.98 -15.52
C THR A 18 19.14 13.77 -15.27
N PHE A 19 19.73 12.61 -14.97
CA PHE A 19 18.96 11.42 -14.65
C PHE A 19 18.28 11.56 -13.29
N ILE A 20 17.11 10.94 -13.15
CA ILE A 20 16.37 10.92 -11.89
C ILE A 20 17.20 10.30 -10.75
N GLN A 21 18.08 9.35 -11.07
CA GLN A 21 18.93 8.68 -10.07
C GLN A 21 19.91 9.68 -9.43
N ASP A 22 20.58 10.49 -10.25
CA ASP A 22 21.50 11.54 -9.79
C ASP A 22 20.78 12.60 -8.93
N LEU A 23 19.53 12.91 -9.26
CA LEU A 23 18.69 13.81 -8.45
C LEU A 23 18.35 13.19 -7.09
N ALA A 24 18.02 11.90 -7.07
CA ALA A 24 17.66 11.19 -5.85
C ALA A 24 18.86 11.07 -4.89
N ASP A 25 20.05 10.79 -5.44
CA ASP A 25 21.30 10.71 -4.66
C ASP A 25 21.66 12.05 -4.01
N GLU A 26 21.34 13.17 -4.69
CA GLU A 26 21.52 14.51 -4.13
C GLU A 26 20.28 15.05 -3.41
N LEU A 27 19.30 14.20 -3.07
CA LEU A 27 18.05 14.53 -2.37
C LEU A 27 17.26 15.68 -3.02
N PHE A 28 17.43 15.88 -4.33
CA PHE A 28 16.82 16.98 -5.09
C PHE A 28 17.23 18.37 -4.55
N VAL A 29 18.35 18.49 -3.84
CA VAL A 29 18.80 19.75 -3.23
C VAL A 29 19.51 20.63 -4.25
N GLU A 30 18.82 21.67 -4.73
CA GLU A 30 19.37 22.60 -5.73
C GLU A 30 20.41 23.57 -5.14
N LYS A 31 20.16 24.13 -3.96
CA LYS A 31 21.07 25.09 -3.31
C LYS A 31 21.12 24.89 -1.79
N TRP A 32 22.33 24.76 -1.26
CA TRP A 32 22.57 24.77 0.19
C TRP A 32 22.64 26.22 0.68
N ARG A 33 21.54 26.73 1.24
CA ARG A 33 21.53 28.06 1.88
C ARG A 33 21.86 27.91 3.37
N SER A 34 23.11 28.17 3.73
CA SER A 34 23.59 28.16 5.13
C SER A 34 23.22 29.42 5.92
N TYR A 35 22.88 30.52 5.23
CA TYR A 35 22.36 31.75 5.82
C TYR A 35 20.83 31.76 5.79
N GLY A 36 20.21 31.07 6.74
CA GLY A 36 18.76 31.08 6.93
C GLY A 36 18.43 30.83 8.40
N SER A 37 17.81 31.81 9.06
CA SER A 37 17.31 31.60 10.42
C SER A 37 16.05 30.72 10.34
N TYR A 38 16.22 29.41 10.54
CA TYR A 38 15.10 28.48 10.68
C TYR A 38 14.04 28.96 11.69
N PRO A 39 14.40 29.53 12.87
CA PRO A 39 13.41 30.08 13.80
C PRO A 39 12.54 31.19 13.20
N LEU A 40 13.09 32.03 12.32
CA LEU A 40 12.33 33.09 11.65
C LEU A 40 11.34 32.51 10.63
N PHE A 41 11.76 31.49 9.87
CA PHE A 41 10.90 30.79 8.93
C PHE A 41 9.72 30.11 9.61
N TYR A 42 9.97 29.38 10.70
CA TYR A 42 8.90 28.75 11.48
C TYR A 42 7.94 29.76 12.13
N LYS A 43 8.43 30.94 12.53
CA LYS A 43 7.57 32.03 13.03
C LYS A 43 6.63 32.57 11.97
N VAL A 44 7.08 32.73 10.73
CA VAL A 44 6.25 33.22 9.61
C VAL A 44 5.24 32.14 9.18
N CYS A 45 5.64 30.88 9.20
CA CYS A 45 4.81 29.74 8.80
C CYS A 45 4.09 29.04 9.97
N ALA A 46 3.91 29.71 11.11
CA ALA A 46 3.09 29.19 12.21
C ALA A 46 1.61 29.53 11.94
N PRO A 47 0.80 28.59 11.41
CA PRO A 47 -0.62 28.87 11.18
C PRO A 47 -1.31 29.11 12.52
N ILE A 48 -2.12 30.16 12.59
CA ILE A 48 -2.92 30.50 13.79
C ILE A 48 -3.98 29.42 14.04
N TYR A 49 -4.40 28.70 13.00
CA TYR A 49 -5.43 27.67 13.05
C TYR A 49 -4.98 26.43 12.31
N CYS A 50 -5.10 25.26 12.95
CA CYS A 50 -4.85 23.98 12.30
C CYS A 50 -6.00 23.65 11.35
N SER A 51 -5.72 23.54 10.05
CA SER A 51 -6.66 22.98 9.09
C SER A 51 -6.51 21.46 9.06
N TYR A 52 -7.55 20.74 9.47
CA TYR A 52 -7.63 19.30 9.31
C TYR A 52 -8.69 18.97 8.25
N THR A 53 -8.32 18.11 7.30
CA THR A 53 -9.26 17.65 6.29
C THR A 53 -10.08 16.51 6.88
N VAL A 54 -11.36 16.78 7.16
CA VAL A 54 -12.32 15.72 7.53
C VAL A 54 -12.64 14.92 6.28
N ARG A 55 -11.87 13.85 6.03
CA ARG A 55 -12.20 12.88 4.99
C ARG A 55 -13.49 12.15 5.40
N LYS A 56 -14.61 12.58 4.84
CA LYS A 56 -15.91 11.91 5.01
C LYS A 56 -15.86 10.60 4.22
N SER A 57 -15.37 9.55 4.85
CA SER A 57 -15.39 8.20 4.27
C SER A 57 -16.83 7.69 4.26
N ASN A 58 -17.24 7.06 3.15
CA ASN A 58 -18.55 6.44 3.00
C ASN A 58 -18.64 5.17 3.88
N TYR A 59 -18.87 5.38 5.17
CA TYR A 59 -18.92 4.32 6.19
C TYR A 59 -19.97 3.24 5.89
N TYR A 60 -21.07 3.61 5.25
CA TYR A 60 -22.10 2.67 4.80
C TYR A 60 -21.56 1.68 3.78
N THR A 61 -20.93 2.18 2.72
CA THR A 61 -20.36 1.36 1.64
C THR A 61 -19.26 0.45 2.18
N TYR A 62 -18.38 0.99 3.03
CA TYR A 62 -17.30 0.22 3.64
C TYR A 62 -17.80 -0.91 4.52
N SER A 63 -18.86 -0.67 5.30
CA SER A 63 -19.47 -1.68 6.17
C SER A 63 -20.19 -2.76 5.36
N ALA A 64 -20.91 -2.38 4.31
CA ALA A 64 -21.59 -3.33 3.41
C ALA A 64 -20.60 -4.26 2.70
N LEU A 65 -19.49 -3.72 2.16
CA LEU A 65 -18.44 -4.51 1.53
C LEU A 65 -17.80 -5.51 2.51
N LYS A 66 -17.58 -5.10 3.76
CA LYS A 66 -17.05 -6.00 4.79
C LYS A 66 -17.99 -7.18 5.04
N VAL A 67 -19.28 -6.91 5.22
CA VAL A 67 -20.28 -7.94 5.47
C VAL A 67 -20.36 -8.90 4.27
N LEU A 68 -20.49 -8.37 3.05
CA LEU A 68 -20.54 -9.17 1.83
C LEU A 68 -19.27 -10.01 1.62
N GLY A 69 -18.10 -9.44 1.90
CA GLY A 69 -16.82 -10.14 1.83
C GLY A 69 -16.69 -11.26 2.86
N LEU A 70 -17.16 -11.03 4.09
CA LEU A 70 -17.19 -12.04 5.16
C LEU A 70 -18.14 -13.19 4.79
N TYR A 71 -19.38 -12.89 4.41
CA TYR A 71 -20.36 -13.91 4.05
C TYR A 71 -19.93 -14.68 2.79
N GLY A 72 -19.50 -13.98 1.74
CA GLY A 72 -19.05 -14.60 0.50
C GLY A 72 -17.81 -15.45 0.70
N GLY A 73 -16.78 -14.88 1.34
CA GLY A 73 -15.51 -15.57 1.60
C GLY A 73 -15.66 -16.78 2.51
N LEU A 74 -16.44 -16.66 3.60
CA LEU A 74 -16.68 -17.77 4.52
C LEU A 74 -17.43 -18.92 3.84
N THR A 75 -18.44 -18.60 3.02
CA THR A 75 -19.23 -19.62 2.32
C THR A 75 -18.38 -20.41 1.32
N ILE A 76 -17.51 -19.72 0.59
CA ILE A 76 -16.59 -20.35 -0.37
C ILE A 76 -15.54 -21.18 0.38
N LEU A 77 -14.95 -20.64 1.44
CA LEU A 77 -13.95 -21.33 2.25
C LEU A 77 -14.49 -22.61 2.89
N LEU A 78 -15.78 -22.65 3.25
CA LEU A 78 -16.39 -23.87 3.79
C LEU A 78 -16.76 -24.89 2.71
N ARG A 79 -17.20 -24.45 1.52
CA ARG A 79 -17.68 -25.38 0.47
C ARG A 79 -16.56 -25.92 -0.43
N LEU A 80 -15.53 -25.14 -0.71
CA LEU A 80 -14.41 -25.55 -1.55
C LEU A 80 -13.59 -26.74 -1.02
N PRO A 81 -13.31 -26.88 0.29
CA PRO A 81 -12.52 -27.99 0.80
C PRO A 81 -13.30 -29.31 0.80
N VAL A 82 -14.64 -29.29 0.80
CA VAL A 82 -15.46 -30.51 0.88
C VAL A 82 -15.15 -31.52 -0.25
N PRO A 83 -15.21 -31.15 -1.56
CA PRO A 83 -14.87 -32.09 -2.62
C PRO A 83 -13.39 -32.47 -2.66
N LEU A 84 -12.49 -31.58 -2.23
CA LEU A 84 -11.05 -31.84 -2.13
C LEU A 84 -10.76 -32.88 -1.06
N VAL A 85 -11.30 -32.70 0.14
CA VAL A 85 -11.18 -33.63 1.27
C VAL A 85 -11.76 -34.98 0.91
N MET A 86 -12.95 -35.02 0.28
CA MET A 86 -13.55 -36.29 -0.17
C MET A 86 -12.68 -37.03 -1.18
N LYS A 87 -12.09 -36.34 -2.16
CA LYS A 87 -11.15 -36.97 -3.10
C LYS A 87 -9.91 -37.50 -2.40
N ILE A 88 -9.32 -36.73 -1.49
CA ILE A 88 -8.13 -37.13 -0.72
C ILE A 88 -8.44 -38.38 0.11
N VAL A 89 -9.57 -38.40 0.83
CA VAL A 89 -10.02 -39.56 1.61
C VAL A 89 -10.22 -40.79 0.73
N PHE A 90 -10.87 -40.65 -0.43
CA PHE A 90 -11.07 -41.76 -1.36
C PHE A 90 -9.74 -42.32 -1.91
N VAL A 91 -8.79 -41.46 -2.25
CA VAL A 91 -7.45 -41.88 -2.69
C VAL A 91 -6.74 -42.64 -1.57
N ILE A 92 -6.77 -42.13 -0.34
CA ILE A 92 -6.12 -42.78 0.81
C ILE A 92 -6.76 -44.16 1.07
N GLN A 93 -8.10 -44.25 1.08
CA GLN A 93 -8.79 -45.53 1.29
C GLN A 93 -8.45 -46.58 0.21
N ASN A 94 -8.37 -46.17 -1.05
CA ASN A 94 -8.00 -47.10 -2.13
C ASN A 94 -6.54 -47.55 -2.03
N ARG A 95 -5.63 -46.66 -1.60
CA ARG A 95 -4.23 -47.02 -1.35
C ARG A 95 -4.09 -47.97 -0.15
N CYS A 96 -4.90 -47.81 0.90
CA CYS A 96 -4.94 -48.74 2.02
C CYS A 96 -5.51 -50.11 1.64
N LYS A 97 -6.60 -50.17 0.84
CA LYS A 97 -7.20 -51.44 0.40
C LYS A 97 -6.32 -52.25 -0.56
N THR A 98 -5.56 -51.61 -1.44
CA THR A 98 -4.62 -52.31 -2.35
C THR A 98 -3.33 -52.77 -1.63
N GLY A 99 -3.06 -52.29 -0.41
CA GLY A 99 -2.00 -52.81 0.46
C GLY A 99 -2.36 -54.10 1.22
N GLU A 100 -3.61 -54.55 1.14
CA GLU A 100 -4.14 -55.75 1.82
C GLU A 100 -4.41 -56.86 0.80
N VAL A 101 -3.36 -57.34 0.12
CA VAL A 101 -3.36 -58.65 -0.55
C VAL A 101 -2.05 -59.35 -0.21
N VAL A 102 -2.02 -59.98 0.96
CA VAL A 102 -1.15 -61.13 1.23
C VAL A 102 -2.00 -62.18 1.95
N PRO A 103 -2.49 -63.22 1.26
CA PRO A 103 -2.91 -64.42 1.96
C PRO A 103 -1.64 -65.12 2.45
N VAL A 104 -1.47 -65.22 3.76
CA VAL A 104 -0.50 -66.13 4.38
C VAL A 104 -1.28 -67.32 4.91
N THR A 105 -0.96 -68.47 4.31
CA THR A 105 -1.28 -69.87 4.66
C THR A 105 -2.74 -70.30 4.63
#